data_AF-A0A662M579-F1
#
_entry.id   AF-A0A662M579-F1
#
_cell.length_a   1.000
_cell.length_b   1.000
_cell.length_c   1.000
_cell.angle_alpha   90.00
_cell.angle_beta   90.00
_cell.angle_gamma   90.00
#
_symmetry.space_group_name_H-M   'P 1'
#
loop_
_entity.id
_entity.type
_entity.pdbx_description
1 polymer ?
#
loop_
_entity_poly.entity_id
_entity_poly.type
_entity_poly.pdbx_seq_one_letter_code
_entity_poly.pdbx_strand_id
1 'polypeptide(L)'
;PKHYFTKFLGMLGVDRGEINAGIIPLGLVSRFYVENVFLVGDAAAQVKATSGGGIYPGLVGAKVLALSIQKLMDGENYDYRREYMKEFGKELKKSMFFRKLFLRMEDKKIDAIFDSIDANIVKTINDYGDIDYPSRLAKEIVKRHPKLLKFLFLPF
;
A
#
# COMPACT_ATOMS: atom_id res chain seq x y z
N PRO A 1 -3.81 0.97 21.02
CA PRO A 1 -4.56 0.05 20.12
C PRO A 1 -5.79 -0.61 20.77
N LYS A 2 -5.62 -1.37 21.87
CA LYS A 2 -6.72 -2.09 22.55
C LYS A 2 -7.86 -1.18 23.04
N HIS A 3 -7.53 -0.01 23.60
CA HIS A 3 -8.52 0.97 24.04
C HIS A 3 -9.45 1.41 22.90
N TYR A 4 -8.88 1.86 21.77
CA TYR A 4 -9.65 2.28 20.59
C TYR A 4 -10.49 1.13 20.00
N PHE A 5 -9.93 -0.08 19.93
CA PHE A 5 -10.67 -1.26 19.48
C PHE A 5 -11.91 -1.54 20.35
N THR A 6 -11.74 -1.49 21.68
CA THR A 6 -12.85 -1.72 22.63
C THR A 6 -13.93 -0.64 22.49
N LYS A 7 -13.54 0.63 22.34
CA LYS A 7 -14.47 1.73 22.09
C LYS A 7 -15.25 1.52 20.79
N PHE A 8 -14.57 1.10 19.72
CA PHE A 8 -15.20 0.85 18.43
C PHE A 8 -16.20 -0.32 18.46
N LEU A 9 -15.90 -1.42 19.15
CA LEU A 9 -16.87 -2.50 19.35
C LEU A 9 -18.11 -2.03 20.11
N GLY A 10 -17.93 -1.20 21.14
CA GLY A 10 -19.04 -0.59 21.88
C GLY A 10 -19.92 0.31 21.00
N MET A 11 -19.33 1.03 20.04
CA MET A 11 -20.09 1.82 19.06
C MET A 11 -20.92 0.95 18.11
N LEU A 12 -20.41 -0.23 17.75
CA LEU A 12 -21.10 -1.17 16.86
C LEU A 12 -22.12 -2.06 17.57
N GLY A 13 -22.07 -2.13 18.90
CA GLY A 13 -22.96 -3.00 19.68
C GLY A 13 -22.72 -4.49 19.46
N VAL A 14 -21.46 -4.88 19.19
CA VAL A 14 -21.09 -6.28 18.90
C VAL A 14 -20.17 -6.86 19.96
N ASP A 15 -20.35 -8.15 20.24
CA ASP A 15 -19.50 -8.91 21.15
C ASP A 15 -18.17 -9.32 20.50
N ARG A 16 -17.15 -9.51 21.34
CA ARG A 16 -15.82 -9.94 20.89
C ARG A 16 -15.77 -11.46 20.74
N GLY A 17 -15.29 -11.92 19.59
CA GLY A 17 -14.84 -13.31 19.37
C GLY A 17 -13.35 -13.48 19.69
N GLU A 18 -12.65 -14.25 18.86
CA GLU A 18 -11.19 -14.38 18.92
C GLU A 18 -10.51 -13.05 18.55
N ILE A 19 -9.46 -12.67 19.30
CA ILE A 19 -8.72 -11.43 19.08
C ILE A 19 -7.28 -11.76 18.69
N ASN A 20 -6.91 -11.38 17.47
CA ASN A 20 -5.55 -11.49 16.94
C ASN A 20 -4.97 -10.11 16.66
N ALA A 21 -3.67 -9.94 16.91
CA ALA A 21 -2.96 -8.68 16.67
C ALA A 21 -1.53 -8.94 16.19
N GLY A 22 -1.04 -8.08 15.30
CA GLY A 22 0.31 -8.13 14.75
C GLY A 22 0.81 -6.74 14.36
N ILE A 23 2.12 -6.60 14.23
CA ILE A 23 2.76 -5.37 13.75
C ILE A 23 2.81 -5.42 12.23
N ILE A 24 2.50 -4.31 11.59
CA ILE A 24 2.61 -4.14 10.14
C ILE A 24 3.85 -3.30 9.82
N PRO A 25 4.89 -3.86 9.16
CA PRO A 25 6.12 -3.14 8.86
C PRO A 25 5.90 -2.17 7.68
N LEU A 26 5.74 -0.89 8.00
CA LEU A 26 5.53 0.15 6.99
C LEU A 26 6.84 0.85 6.60
N GLY A 27 7.16 0.83 5.31
CA GLY A 27 8.33 1.50 4.78
C GLY A 27 9.06 0.62 3.76
N LEU A 28 10.29 1.01 3.43
CA LEU A 28 11.18 0.21 2.60
C LEU A 28 12.47 -0.01 3.38
N VAL A 29 12.89 -1.26 3.51
CA VAL A 29 14.22 -1.56 4.06
C VAL A 29 15.31 -1.25 3.02
N SER A 30 16.47 -0.80 3.50
CA SER A 30 17.58 -0.40 2.63
C SER A 30 18.31 -1.60 2.01
N ARG A 31 18.29 -2.76 2.68
CA ARG A 31 18.93 -4.01 2.24
C ARG A 31 17.93 -5.15 2.33
N PHE A 32 17.87 -5.98 1.29
CA PHE A 32 17.02 -7.18 1.25
C PHE A 32 17.79 -8.45 1.57
N TYR A 33 19.12 -8.39 1.51
CA TYR A 33 19.97 -9.55 1.75
C TYR A 33 21.36 -9.12 2.22
N VAL A 34 22.07 -10.04 2.84
CA VAL A 34 23.50 -9.97 3.18
C VAL A 34 24.05 -11.38 2.93
N GLU A 35 25.07 -11.49 2.08
CA GLU A 35 25.68 -12.77 1.72
C GLU A 35 24.63 -13.80 1.27
N ASN A 36 24.47 -14.90 2.00
CA ASN A 36 23.52 -15.98 1.72
C ASN A 36 22.19 -15.87 2.49
N VAL A 37 21.93 -14.73 3.15
CA VAL A 37 20.70 -14.49 3.93
C VAL A 37 19.81 -13.49 3.19
N PHE A 38 18.59 -13.89 2.88
CA PHE A 38 17.61 -13.09 2.14
C PHE A 38 16.33 -12.86 2.96
N LEU A 39 15.78 -11.65 2.86
CA LEU A 39 14.54 -11.23 3.49
C LEU A 39 13.41 -11.19 2.45
N VAL A 40 12.20 -11.61 2.83
CA VAL A 40 11.00 -11.55 1.97
C VAL A 40 9.76 -11.30 2.83
N GLY A 41 8.68 -10.80 2.21
CA GLY A 41 7.42 -10.49 2.91
C GLY A 41 7.61 -9.40 3.96
N ASP A 42 7.01 -9.59 5.13
CA ASP A 42 7.06 -8.63 6.25
C ASP A 42 8.51 -8.37 6.72
N ALA A 43 9.39 -9.38 6.68
CA ALA A 43 10.79 -9.22 7.04
C ALA A 43 11.54 -8.22 6.12
N ALA A 44 11.09 -8.10 4.87
CA ALA A 44 11.61 -7.12 3.90
C ALA A 44 10.74 -5.85 3.78
N ALA A 45 9.78 -5.64 4.70
CA ALA A 45 8.78 -4.57 4.64
C ALA A 45 8.03 -4.50 3.29
N GLN A 46 7.72 -5.65 2.70
CA GLN A 46 6.99 -5.76 1.44
C GLN A 46 5.49 -5.61 1.69
N VAL A 47 5.07 -4.41 2.09
CA VAL A 47 3.69 -4.12 2.53
C VAL A 47 3.19 -2.80 1.95
N LYS A 48 1.97 -2.81 1.41
CA LYS A 48 1.30 -1.58 0.96
C LYS A 48 0.88 -0.76 2.18
N ALA A 49 1.46 0.42 2.36
CA ALA A 49 1.16 1.31 3.48
C ALA A 49 -0.26 1.91 3.49
N THR A 50 -0.95 1.87 2.35
CA THR A 50 -2.34 2.31 2.19
C THR A 50 -3.33 1.33 2.81
N SER A 51 -3.12 0.02 2.67
CA SER A 51 -4.04 -1.01 3.18
C SER A 51 -3.47 -1.89 4.30
N GLY A 52 -2.15 -1.84 4.53
CA GLY A 52 -1.45 -2.81 5.38
C GLY A 52 -1.31 -4.20 4.73
N GLY A 53 -1.71 -4.36 3.46
CA GLY A 53 -1.66 -5.65 2.77
C GLY A 53 -0.26 -6.04 2.32
N GLY A 54 0.23 -7.19 2.81
CA GLY A 54 1.55 -7.75 2.49
C GLY A 54 1.53 -9.03 1.64
N ILE A 55 0.38 -9.66 1.42
CA ILE A 55 0.28 -10.95 0.68
C ILE A 55 0.80 -10.80 -0.75
N TYR A 56 0.16 -9.97 -1.58
CA TYR A 56 0.57 -9.79 -2.98
C TYR A 56 2.01 -9.24 -3.11
N PRO A 57 2.41 -8.16 -2.42
CA PRO A 57 3.78 -7.66 -2.53
C PRO A 57 4.84 -8.64 -2.02
N GLY A 58 4.49 -9.48 -1.02
CA GLY A 58 5.33 -10.55 -0.52
C GLY A 58 5.47 -11.70 -1.52
N LEU A 59 4.39 -12.09 -2.21
CA LEU A 59 4.43 -13.09 -3.29
C LEU A 59 5.26 -12.63 -4.48
N VAL A 60 5.14 -11.35 -4.86
CA VAL A 60 6.03 -10.73 -5.85
C VAL A 60 7.48 -10.82 -5.37
N GLY A 61 7.72 -10.52 -4.09
CA GLY A 61 9.04 -10.64 -3.46
C GLY A 61 9.60 -12.05 -3.53
N ALA A 62 8.78 -13.06 -3.24
CA ALA A 62 9.18 -14.47 -3.29
C ALA A 62 9.53 -14.91 -4.72
N LYS A 63 8.71 -14.53 -5.71
CA LYS A 63 8.95 -14.83 -7.13
C LYS A 63 10.28 -14.22 -7.61
N VAL A 64 10.51 -12.94 -7.31
CA VAL A 64 11.74 -12.26 -7.73
C VAL A 64 12.95 -12.84 -7.00
N LEU A 65 12.82 -13.20 -5.72
CA LEU A 65 13.90 -13.85 -4.97
C LEU A 65 14.29 -15.20 -5.58
N ALA A 66 13.31 -16.05 -5.90
CA ALA A 66 13.56 -17.34 -6.51
C ALA A 66 14.33 -17.22 -7.83
N LEU A 67 13.91 -16.30 -8.71
CA LEU A 67 14.61 -16.01 -9.95
C LEU A 67 16.02 -15.47 -9.70
N SER A 68 16.18 -14.61 -8.69
CA SER A 68 17.49 -14.04 -8.34
C SER A 68 18.48 -15.12 -7.90
N ILE A 69 18.04 -16.06 -7.05
CA ILE A 69 18.86 -17.18 -6.60
C ILE A 69 19.26 -18.06 -7.79
N GLN A 70 18.31 -18.43 -8.65
CA GLN A 70 18.60 -19.22 -9.85
C GLN A 70 19.66 -18.55 -10.72
N LYS A 71 19.48 -17.26 -11.02
CA LYS A 71 20.39 -16.48 -11.86
C LYS A 71 21.79 -16.34 -11.26
N LEU A 72 21.88 -16.16 -9.94
CA LEU A 72 23.15 -16.13 -9.23
C LEU A 72 23.89 -17.47 -9.31
N MET A 73 23.16 -18.60 -9.24
CA MET A 73 23.74 -19.94 -9.40
C MET A 73 24.26 -20.19 -10.83
N ASP A 74 23.64 -19.58 -11.84
CA ASP A 74 24.08 -19.62 -13.23
C ASP A 74 25.27 -18.65 -13.51
N GLY A 75 25.76 -17.94 -12.49
CA GLY A 75 26.86 -16.98 -12.61
C GLY A 75 26.45 -15.61 -13.17
N GLU A 76 25.14 -15.32 -13.27
CA GLU A 76 24.63 -14.04 -13.75
C GLU A 76 24.57 -12.99 -12.64
N ASN A 77 24.81 -11.71 -12.99
CA ASN A 77 24.67 -10.60 -12.06
C ASN A 77 23.21 -10.15 -11.92
N TYR A 78 22.50 -10.74 -10.96
CA TYR A 78 21.08 -10.50 -10.72
C TYR A 78 20.81 -10.04 -9.28
N ASP A 79 20.59 -8.74 -9.09
CA ASP A 79 20.36 -8.15 -7.77
C ASP A 79 18.88 -8.21 -7.35
N TYR A 80 18.56 -9.04 -6.36
CA TYR A 80 17.20 -9.25 -5.87
C TYR A 80 16.47 -7.93 -5.55
N ARG A 81 17.12 -7.02 -4.84
CA ARG A 81 16.51 -5.76 -4.43
C ARG A 81 16.17 -4.90 -5.63
N ARG A 82 17.11 -4.71 -6.56
CA ARG A 82 16.94 -3.92 -7.79
C ARG A 82 15.75 -4.43 -8.58
N GLU A 83 15.65 -5.75 -8.77
CA GLU A 83 14.57 -6.34 -9.55
C GLU A 83 13.22 -6.23 -8.84
N TYR A 84 13.17 -6.43 -7.52
CA TYR A 84 11.94 -6.18 -6.76
C TYR A 84 11.52 -4.70 -6.83
N MET A 85 12.50 -3.78 -6.75
CA MET A 85 12.24 -2.36 -6.81
C MET A 85 11.75 -1.90 -8.19
N LYS A 86 12.17 -2.57 -9.26
CA LYS A 86 11.64 -2.38 -10.62
C LYS A 86 10.20 -2.88 -10.73
N GLU A 87 9.92 -4.07 -10.21
CA GLU A 87 8.63 -4.74 -10.32
C GLU A 87 7.54 -4.06 -9.48
N PHE A 88 7.80 -3.82 -8.18
CA PHE A 88 6.78 -3.37 -7.24
C PHE A 88 7.21 -2.21 -6.31
N GLY A 89 8.52 -1.92 -6.22
CA GLY A 89 9.02 -0.89 -5.31
C GLY A 89 8.50 0.53 -5.60
N LYS A 90 8.16 0.86 -6.85
CA LYS A 90 7.51 2.13 -7.19
C LYS A 90 6.12 2.24 -6.56
N GLU A 91 5.37 1.15 -6.52
CA GLU A 91 4.02 1.13 -5.91
C GLU A 91 4.11 1.31 -4.39
N LEU A 92 5.06 0.63 -3.73
CA LEU A 92 5.29 0.79 -2.29
C LEU A 92 5.65 2.22 -1.90
N LYS A 93 6.49 2.90 -2.70
CA LYS A 93 6.81 4.32 -2.47
C LYS A 93 5.58 5.22 -2.58
N LYS A 94 4.74 5.01 -3.60
CA LYS A 94 3.50 5.78 -3.77
C LYS A 94 2.51 5.48 -2.66
N SER A 95 2.40 4.23 -2.25
CA SER A 95 1.56 3.80 -1.12
C SER A 95 1.96 4.53 0.18
N MET A 96 3.28 4.63 0.46
CA MET A 96 3.78 5.44 1.59
C MET A 96 3.47 6.93 1.44
N PHE A 97 3.57 7.48 0.23
CA PHE A 97 3.19 8.87 -0.04
C PHE A 97 1.70 9.12 0.23
N PHE A 98 0.81 8.27 -0.30
CA PHE A 98 -0.63 8.36 -0.07
C PHE A 98 -0.99 8.23 1.40
N ARG A 99 -0.33 7.32 2.14
CA ARG A 99 -0.50 7.23 3.59
C ARG A 99 -0.16 8.54 4.30
N LYS A 100 0.98 9.14 3.98
CA LYS A 100 1.41 10.42 4.60
C LYS A 100 0.44 11.56 4.29
N LEU A 101 -0.12 11.57 3.09
CA LEU A 101 -1.14 12.54 2.69
C LEU A 101 -2.44 12.32 3.50
N PHE A 102 -2.93 11.09 3.56
CA PHE A 102 -4.15 10.73 4.31
C PHE A 102 -4.03 11.08 5.79
N LEU A 103 -2.90 10.77 6.43
CA LEU A 103 -2.67 11.08 7.86
C LEU A 103 -2.60 12.59 8.17
N ARG A 104 -2.51 13.45 7.15
CA ARG A 104 -2.53 14.91 7.29
C ARG A 104 -3.90 15.52 6.99
N MET A 105 -4.88 14.71 6.58
CA MET A 105 -6.23 15.18 6.29
C MET A 105 -7.07 15.20 7.57
N GLU A 106 -7.87 16.25 7.73
CA GLU A 106 -8.90 16.33 8.75
C GLU A 106 -10.20 15.69 8.26
N ASP A 107 -11.06 15.26 9.19
CA ASP A 107 -12.33 14.59 8.88
C ASP A 107 -13.20 15.41 7.91
N LYS A 108 -13.32 16.73 8.13
CA LYS A 108 -14.09 17.63 7.23
C LYS A 108 -13.63 17.56 5.77
N LYS A 109 -12.32 17.39 5.56
CA LYS A 109 -11.72 17.31 4.25
C LYS A 109 -11.97 15.94 3.61
N ILE A 110 -11.96 14.88 4.42
CA ILE A 110 -12.34 13.53 4.01
C ILE A 110 -13.82 13.51 3.60
N ASP A 111 -14.71 14.09 4.41
CA ASP A 111 -16.15 14.20 4.12
C ASP A 111 -16.40 14.95 2.81
N ALA A 112 -15.76 16.11 2.62
CA ALA A 112 -15.90 16.88 1.39
C ALA A 112 -15.39 16.14 0.13
N ILE A 113 -14.40 15.24 0.27
CA ILE A 113 -14.00 14.35 -0.81
C ILE A 113 -15.10 13.34 -1.10
N PHE A 114 -15.65 12.68 -0.07
CA PHE A 114 -16.75 11.71 -0.24
C PHE A 114 -17.98 12.34 -0.88
N ASP A 115 -18.38 13.54 -0.44
CA ASP A 115 -19.52 14.28 -1.01
C ASP A 115 -19.32 14.66 -2.48
N SER A 116 -18.06 14.76 -2.93
CA SER A 116 -17.73 15.08 -4.32
C SER A 116 -17.73 13.86 -5.25
N ILE A 117 -17.85 12.64 -4.72
CA ILE A 117 -17.87 11.41 -5.52
C ILE A 117 -19.21 11.30 -6.25
N ASP A 118 -19.18 11.38 -7.57
CA ASP A 118 -20.34 11.22 -8.45
C ASP A 118 -20.28 9.92 -9.27
N ALA A 119 -21.31 9.67 -10.09
CA ALA A 119 -21.38 8.49 -10.96
C ALA A 119 -20.20 8.37 -11.95
N ASN A 120 -19.61 9.48 -12.39
CA ASN A 120 -18.47 9.47 -13.31
C ASN A 120 -17.17 9.06 -12.60
N ILE A 121 -16.99 9.50 -11.36
CA ILE A 121 -15.89 9.09 -10.49
C ILE A 121 -16.03 7.61 -10.14
N VAL A 122 -17.22 7.16 -9.73
CA VAL A 122 -17.50 5.74 -9.46
C VAL A 122 -17.22 4.87 -10.69
N LYS A 123 -17.63 5.30 -11.88
CA LYS A 123 -17.29 4.60 -13.13
C LYS A 123 -15.78 4.49 -13.33
N THR A 124 -15.03 5.54 -13.02
CA THR A 124 -13.56 5.53 -13.12
C THR A 124 -12.94 4.58 -12.11
N ILE A 125 -13.48 4.51 -10.89
CA ILE A 125 -13.06 3.55 -9.86
C ILE A 125 -13.33 2.12 -10.32
N ASN A 126 -14.48 1.84 -10.93
CA ASN A 126 -14.80 0.51 -11.44
C ASN A 126 -13.94 0.12 -12.65
N ASP A 127 -13.69 1.05 -13.56
CA ASP A 127 -12.92 0.78 -14.78
C ASP A 127 -11.41 0.60 -14.51
N TYR A 128 -10.86 1.27 -13.49
CA TYR A 128 -9.40 1.35 -13.25
C TYR A 128 -8.96 0.97 -11.84
N GLY A 129 -9.90 0.57 -10.98
CA GLY A 129 -9.65 0.12 -9.63
C GLY A 129 -8.78 -1.13 -9.64
N ASP A 130 -7.60 -1.02 -9.03
CA ASP A 130 -6.65 -2.11 -8.90
C ASP A 130 -6.16 -2.11 -7.45
N ILE A 131 -6.57 -3.13 -6.69
CA ILE A 131 -6.26 -3.21 -5.26
C ILE A 131 -4.75 -3.34 -5.01
N ASP A 132 -4.01 -3.92 -5.95
CA ASP A 132 -2.57 -4.11 -5.87
C ASP A 132 -1.78 -2.94 -6.43
N TYR A 133 -2.35 -2.22 -7.39
CA TYR A 133 -1.78 -0.99 -7.93
C TYR A 133 -2.72 0.23 -7.78
N PRO A 134 -3.04 0.68 -6.54
CA PRO A 134 -3.88 1.86 -6.33
C PRO A 134 -3.40 3.13 -7.05
N SER A 135 -2.10 3.22 -7.35
CA SER A 135 -1.57 4.35 -8.10
C SER A 135 -2.08 4.47 -9.54
N ARG A 136 -2.56 3.37 -10.14
CA ARG A 136 -3.21 3.38 -11.46
C ARG A 136 -4.53 4.14 -11.40
N LEU A 137 -5.37 3.81 -10.43
CA LEU A 137 -6.60 4.53 -10.17
C LEU A 137 -6.31 6.01 -9.87
N ALA A 138 -5.36 6.29 -8.98
CA ALA A 138 -4.99 7.66 -8.65
C ALA A 138 -4.62 8.48 -9.91
N LYS A 139 -3.84 7.89 -10.83
CA LYS A 139 -3.49 8.53 -12.11
C LYS A 139 -4.73 8.85 -12.96
N GLU A 140 -5.67 7.92 -13.07
CA GLU A 140 -6.88 8.13 -13.87
C GLU A 140 -7.84 9.13 -13.22
N ILE A 141 -7.93 9.17 -11.89
CA ILE A 141 -8.66 10.21 -11.17
C ILE A 141 -8.08 11.59 -11.46
N VAL A 142 -6.76 11.76 -11.38
CA VAL A 142 -6.11 13.04 -11.71
C VAL A 142 -6.37 13.46 -13.15
N LYS A 143 -6.32 12.50 -14.09
CA LYS A 143 -6.50 12.76 -15.53
C LYS A 143 -7.94 13.11 -15.90
N ARG A 144 -8.92 12.40 -15.33
CA ARG A 144 -10.33 12.49 -15.74
C ARG A 144 -11.15 13.43 -14.85
N HIS A 145 -10.74 13.59 -13.59
CA HIS A 145 -11.44 14.38 -12.57
C HIS A 145 -10.51 15.39 -11.91
N PRO A 146 -9.86 16.30 -12.67
CA PRO A 146 -8.89 17.25 -12.12
C PRO A 146 -9.47 18.18 -11.06
N LYS A 147 -10.81 18.37 -11.05
CA LYS A 147 -11.52 19.14 -10.01
C LYS A 147 -11.30 18.57 -8.61
N LEU A 148 -11.06 17.27 -8.47
CA LEU A 148 -10.76 16.63 -7.18
C LEU A 148 -9.37 17.03 -6.63
N LEU A 149 -8.46 17.50 -7.48
CA LEU A 149 -7.14 17.97 -7.03
C LEU A 149 -7.25 19.20 -6.12
N LYS A 150 -8.34 19.97 -6.18
CA LYS A 150 -8.55 21.12 -5.28
C LYS A 150 -8.48 20.69 -3.81
N PHE A 151 -8.92 19.47 -3.50
CA PHE A 151 -8.83 18.91 -2.16
C PHE A 151 -7.40 18.55 -1.75
N LEU A 152 -6.42 18.46 -2.66
CA LEU A 152 -5.03 18.21 -2.27
C LEU A 152 -4.30 19.51 -1.87
N PHE A 153 -4.67 20.64 -2.47
CA PHE A 153 -3.91 21.89 -2.37
C PHE A 153 -4.61 23.00 -1.58
N LEU A 154 -5.92 22.93 -1.38
CA LEU A 154 -6.63 23.92 -0.57
C LEU A 154 -6.46 23.63 0.93
N PRO A 155 -6.04 24.63 1.73
CA PRO A 155 -6.24 24.60 3.17
C PRO A 155 -7.74 24.73 3.42
N PHE A 156 -8.29 23.84 4.26
CA PHE A 156 -9.58 24.06 4.89
C PHE A 156 -9.32 24.66 6.27
#